data_AF-A0A9D0L6N8-F1
#
_entry.id   AF-A0A9D0L6N8-F1
#
_cell.length_a   1.000
_cell.length_b   1.000
_cell.length_c   1.000
_cell.angle_alpha   90.00
_cell.angle_beta   90.00
_cell.angle_gamma   90.00
#
_symmetry.space_group_name_H-M   'P 1'
#
loop_
_entity.id
_entity.type
_entity.pdbx_description
1 polymer ?
#
loop_
_entity_poly.entity_id
_entity_poly.type
_entity_poly.pdbx_seq_one_letter_code
_entity_poly.pdbx_strand_id
1 'polypeptide(L)'
;MFSRINIIEERRMLKKIIFMIVFANIPIVAMGCASDEATCIDLCEAGKDCTGADKTVDCAKTCADAVNTADTTGCSSEYSDALSCASEQDACSTDPELCKDEKDASTKCILAYCSAHANTDECTAN
;
A
#
# COMPACT_ATOMS: atom_id res chain seq x y z
N MET A 1 11.99 -24.29 -43.65
CA MET A 1 12.72 -23.30 -42.82
C MET A 1 11.84 -22.82 -41.66
N PHE A 2 11.27 -23.72 -40.85
CA PHE A 2 10.29 -23.38 -39.78
C PHE A 2 10.36 -24.34 -38.57
N SER A 3 11.56 -24.64 -38.06
CA SER A 3 11.69 -25.52 -36.87
C SER A 3 12.71 -25.03 -35.83
N ARG A 4 13.05 -23.74 -35.81
CA ARG A 4 14.01 -23.19 -34.84
C ARG A 4 13.44 -22.19 -33.83
N ILE A 5 12.14 -21.87 -33.88
CA ILE A 5 11.55 -20.81 -33.03
C ILE A 5 11.08 -21.34 -31.67
N ASN A 6 10.70 -22.62 -31.54
CA ASN A 6 10.08 -23.15 -30.32
C ASN A 6 11.03 -23.43 -29.12
N ILE A 7 12.36 -23.36 -29.28
CA ILE A 7 13.30 -23.74 -28.20
C ILE A 7 13.69 -22.54 -27.31
N ILE A 8 13.39 -21.30 -27.73
CA ILE A 8 13.80 -20.09 -27.01
C ILE A 8 12.80 -19.69 -25.89
N GLU A 9 11.51 -19.98 -26.03
CA GLU A 9 10.51 -19.56 -25.05
C GLU A 9 10.52 -20.36 -23.74
N GLU A 10 10.80 -21.67 -23.77
CA GLU A 10 10.73 -22.48 -22.55
C GLU A 10 11.82 -22.13 -21.52
N ARG A 11 12.94 -21.54 -21.94
CA ARG A 11 14.01 -21.11 -21.01
C ARG A 11 13.66 -19.84 -20.23
N ARG A 12 12.62 -19.09 -20.59
CA ARG A 12 12.15 -17.91 -19.83
C ARG A 12 11.29 -18.28 -18.61
N MET A 13 10.63 -19.42 -18.64
CA MET A 13 9.71 -19.83 -17.57
C MET A 13 10.47 -20.40 -16.37
N LEU A 14 11.57 -21.13 -16.59
CA LEU A 14 12.32 -21.75 -15.49
C LEU A 14 13.12 -20.76 -14.62
N LYS A 15 13.51 -19.58 -15.14
CA LYS A 15 14.19 -18.54 -14.33
C LYS A 15 13.23 -17.80 -13.39
N LYS A 16 11.92 -17.76 -13.71
CA LYS A 16 10.90 -17.12 -12.86
C LYS A 16 10.60 -17.93 -11.59
N ILE A 17 10.81 -19.23 -11.62
CA ILE A 17 10.52 -20.13 -10.49
C ILE A 17 11.62 -20.08 -9.41
N ILE A 18 12.84 -19.62 -9.73
CA ILE A 18 13.99 -19.67 -8.81
C ILE A 18 14.23 -18.31 -8.09
N PHE A 19 13.80 -17.17 -8.65
CA PHE A 19 13.78 -15.89 -7.92
C PHE A 19 12.70 -15.86 -6.81
N MET A 20 11.79 -16.83 -6.85
CA MET A 20 10.79 -17.19 -5.82
C MET A 20 11.42 -17.69 -4.48
N ILE A 21 12.75 -17.87 -4.45
CA ILE A 21 13.56 -18.49 -3.39
C ILE A 21 13.75 -17.72 -2.06
N VAL A 22 14.18 -16.45 -2.17
CA VAL A 22 15.13 -15.90 -1.18
C VAL A 22 14.76 -14.49 -0.74
N PHE A 23 13.62 -14.35 -0.07
CA PHE A 23 13.46 -13.33 0.97
C PHE A 23 12.92 -14.01 2.22
N ALA A 24 13.80 -14.86 2.75
CA ALA A 24 13.67 -15.48 4.03
C ALA A 24 13.98 -14.44 5.11
N ASN A 25 13.03 -14.24 6.01
CA ASN A 25 13.19 -13.65 7.35
C ASN A 25 13.52 -12.15 7.44
N ILE A 26 12.47 -11.31 7.49
CA ILE A 26 12.51 -10.13 8.36
C ILE A 26 11.34 -10.24 9.35
N PRO A 27 11.58 -10.65 10.60
CA PRO A 27 10.61 -10.55 11.67
C PRO A 27 10.77 -9.19 12.36
N ILE A 28 9.89 -8.23 12.11
CA ILE A 28 9.82 -6.98 12.90
C ILE A 28 8.34 -6.65 13.07
N VAL A 29 7.68 -7.20 14.09
CA VAL A 29 7.50 -6.63 15.44
C VAL A 29 6.50 -5.48 15.43
N ALA A 30 5.29 -5.80 15.88
CA ALA A 30 4.29 -4.86 16.34
C ALA A 30 4.92 -3.88 17.34
N MET A 31 5.18 -2.65 16.91
CA MET A 31 5.61 -1.54 17.74
C MET A 31 5.05 -0.23 17.19
N GLY A 32 3.92 0.19 17.76
CA GLY A 32 3.55 1.60 17.94
C GLY A 32 3.20 2.40 16.69
N CYS A 33 1.92 2.73 16.55
CA CYS A 33 1.26 3.59 15.56
C CYS A 33 1.75 5.07 15.53
N ALA A 34 3.04 5.34 15.81
CA ALA A 34 3.65 6.66 15.65
C ALA A 34 4.48 6.75 14.36
N SER A 35 5.01 5.63 13.86
CA SER A 35 5.76 5.60 12.60
C SER A 35 4.86 5.76 11.37
N ASP A 36 3.62 5.26 11.44
CA ASP A 36 2.70 5.30 10.30
C ASP A 36 2.18 6.72 10.05
N GLU A 37 1.87 7.49 11.10
CA GLU A 37 1.45 8.89 10.93
C GLU A 37 2.58 9.74 10.32
N ALA A 38 3.81 9.62 10.83
CA ALA A 38 4.96 10.36 10.32
C ALA A 38 5.29 10.00 8.87
N THR A 39 5.29 8.69 8.55
CA THR A 39 5.55 8.21 7.18
C THR A 39 4.46 8.66 6.20
N CYS A 40 3.20 8.69 6.64
CA CYS A 40 2.09 9.22 5.85
C CYS A 40 2.24 10.72 5.59
N ILE A 41 2.60 11.50 6.61
CA ILE A 41 2.84 12.94 6.45
C ILE A 41 3.97 13.19 5.47
N ASP A 42 5.09 12.49 5.61
CA ASP A 42 6.26 12.64 4.73
C ASP A 42 5.91 12.30 3.27
N LEU A 43 5.16 11.22 3.04
CA LEU A 43 4.68 10.85 1.71
C LEU A 43 3.71 11.87 1.12
N CYS A 44 2.80 12.37 1.94
CA CYS A 44 1.83 13.38 1.52
C CYS A 44 2.50 14.72 1.18
N GLU A 45 3.46 15.17 2.01
CA GLU A 45 4.23 16.38 1.75
C GLU A 45 5.12 16.22 0.51
N ALA A 46 5.75 15.05 0.32
CA ALA A 46 6.48 14.74 -0.91
C ALA A 46 5.56 14.77 -2.15
N GLY A 47 4.33 14.28 -2.02
CA GLY A 47 3.30 14.32 -3.07
C GLY A 47 2.89 15.75 -3.45
N LYS A 48 2.89 16.70 -2.51
CA LYS A 48 2.54 18.11 -2.76
C LYS A 48 3.56 18.86 -3.63
N ASP A 49 4.78 18.34 -3.71
CA ASP A 49 5.82 18.88 -4.59
C ASP A 49 5.68 18.38 -6.03
N CYS A 50 4.79 17.42 -6.30
CA CYS A 50 4.55 16.90 -7.63
C CYS A 50 3.76 17.88 -8.52
N THR A 51 3.96 17.77 -9.83
CA THR A 51 3.29 18.64 -10.79
C THR A 51 1.79 18.36 -10.83
N GLY A 52 0.98 19.37 -10.56
CA GLY A 52 -0.49 19.25 -10.55
C GLY A 52 -1.08 18.77 -9.22
N ALA A 53 -0.26 18.58 -8.19
CA ALA A 53 -0.74 18.21 -6.86
C ALA A 53 -1.50 19.37 -6.18
N ASP A 54 -2.49 19.01 -5.35
CA ASP A 54 -3.18 19.96 -4.49
C ASP A 54 -2.31 20.29 -3.28
N LYS A 55 -1.81 21.52 -3.24
CA LYS A 55 -0.95 22.01 -2.16
C LYS A 55 -1.71 22.45 -0.91
N THR A 56 -3.04 22.48 -0.98
CA THR A 56 -3.91 22.90 0.14
C THR A 56 -4.26 21.75 1.08
N VAL A 57 -3.88 20.52 0.73
CA VAL A 57 -4.06 19.34 1.58
C VAL A 57 -3.28 19.52 2.89
N ASP A 58 -4.00 19.35 4.00
CA ASP A 58 -3.45 19.28 5.35
C ASP A 58 -3.02 17.83 5.62
N CYS A 59 -1.76 17.53 5.28
CA CYS A 59 -1.20 16.18 5.41
C CYS A 59 -1.27 15.65 6.84
N ALA A 60 -1.06 16.52 7.84
CA ALA A 60 -1.17 16.12 9.25
C ALA A 60 -2.59 15.69 9.60
N LYS A 61 -3.59 16.49 9.22
CA LYS A 61 -4.99 16.13 9.45
C LYS A 61 -5.42 14.89 8.67
N THR A 62 -5.09 14.80 7.38
CA THR A 62 -5.47 13.67 6.54
C THR A 62 -4.85 12.36 7.04
N CYS A 63 -3.57 12.37 7.43
CA CYS A 63 -2.91 11.20 7.97
C CYS A 63 -3.43 10.82 9.36
N ALA A 64 -3.69 11.79 10.24
CA ALA A 64 -4.31 11.52 11.53
C ALA A 64 -5.72 10.91 11.37
N ASP A 65 -6.54 11.43 10.45
CA ASP A 65 -7.86 10.89 10.15
C ASP A 65 -7.76 9.45 9.60
N ALA A 66 -6.77 9.16 8.74
CA ALA A 66 -6.54 7.84 8.17
C ALA A 66 -6.05 6.82 9.21
N VAL A 67 -5.08 7.18 10.05
CA VAL A 67 -4.60 6.34 11.16
C VAL A 67 -5.74 6.06 12.14
N ASN A 68 -6.52 7.08 12.51
CA ASN A 68 -7.66 6.90 13.41
C ASN A 68 -8.74 5.99 12.79
N THR A 69 -8.98 6.09 11.49
CA THR A 69 -9.89 5.19 10.78
C THR A 69 -9.36 3.76 10.82
N ALA A 70 -8.09 3.54 10.53
CA ALA A 70 -7.47 2.23 10.59
C ALA A 70 -7.53 1.63 12.00
N ASP A 71 -7.24 2.41 13.03
CA ASP A 71 -7.33 1.98 14.43
C ASP A 71 -8.77 1.66 14.85
N THR A 72 -9.73 2.50 14.49
CA THR A 72 -11.16 2.32 14.84
C THR A 72 -11.74 1.08 14.15
N THR A 73 -11.34 0.83 12.91
CA THR A 73 -11.78 -0.32 12.12
C THR A 73 -11.02 -1.61 12.46
N GLY A 74 -9.93 -1.52 13.24
CA GLY A 74 -9.04 -2.64 13.55
C GLY A 74 -8.14 -3.07 12.38
N CYS A 75 -7.95 -2.19 11.40
CA CYS A 75 -7.21 -2.40 10.15
C CYS A 75 -5.82 -1.73 10.14
N SER A 76 -5.27 -1.41 11.32
CA SER A 76 -3.97 -0.71 11.44
C SER A 76 -2.82 -1.47 10.80
N SER A 77 -2.85 -2.82 10.83
CA SER A 77 -1.82 -3.65 10.20
C SER A 77 -1.83 -3.50 8.68
N GLU A 78 -3.00 -3.67 8.07
CA GLU A 78 -3.15 -3.57 6.62
C GLU A 78 -2.90 -2.14 6.12
N TYR A 79 -3.25 -1.12 6.93
CA TYR A 79 -2.90 0.27 6.65
C TYR A 79 -1.38 0.50 6.70
N SER A 80 -0.70 0.00 7.74
CA SER A 80 0.77 0.10 7.85
C SER A 80 1.48 -0.61 6.69
N ASP A 81 1.01 -1.81 6.29
CA ASP A 81 1.55 -2.54 5.13
C ASP A 81 1.39 -1.73 3.83
N ALA A 82 0.21 -1.15 3.60
CA ALA A 82 -0.06 -0.31 2.43
C ALA A 82 0.82 0.95 2.42
N LEU A 83 1.03 1.55 3.58
CA LEU A 83 1.86 2.74 3.73
C LEU A 83 3.35 2.43 3.55
N SER A 84 3.82 1.33 4.13
CA SER A 84 5.19 0.85 3.97
C SER A 84 5.50 0.62 2.50
N CYS A 85 4.61 -0.06 1.77
CA CYS A 85 4.79 -0.25 0.33
C CYS A 85 4.77 1.08 -0.44
N ALA A 86 3.84 1.99 -0.11
CA ALA A 86 3.79 3.31 -0.74
C ALA A 86 5.07 4.13 -0.51
N SER A 87 5.72 3.96 0.65
CA SER A 87 6.96 4.66 1.00
C SER A 87 8.17 4.25 0.15
N GLU A 88 8.12 3.08 -0.46
CA GLU A 88 9.16 2.60 -1.38
C GLU A 88 9.01 3.16 -2.80
N GLN A 89 7.90 3.83 -3.09
CA GLN A 89 7.62 4.41 -4.40
C GLN A 89 7.98 5.89 -4.49
N ASP A 90 8.15 6.37 -5.73
CA ASP A 90 8.29 7.80 -6.01
C ASP A 90 6.92 8.49 -5.82
N ALA A 91 6.85 9.48 -4.93
CA ALA A 91 5.63 10.21 -4.61
C ALA A 91 4.97 10.89 -5.82
N CYS A 92 5.74 11.18 -6.88
CA CYS A 92 5.26 11.80 -8.11
C CYS A 92 5.01 10.80 -9.25
N SER A 93 5.42 9.55 -9.08
CA SER A 93 5.30 8.52 -10.10
C SER A 93 4.98 7.16 -9.48
N THR A 94 3.89 7.10 -8.72
CA THR A 94 3.41 5.83 -8.14
C THR A 94 2.89 4.90 -9.23
N ASP A 95 3.37 3.66 -9.25
CA ASP A 95 2.79 2.59 -10.03
C ASP A 95 1.62 1.97 -9.23
N PRO A 96 0.37 2.07 -9.72
CA PRO A 96 -0.79 1.52 -9.02
C PRO A 96 -0.72 0.01 -8.82
N GLU A 97 0.09 -0.71 -9.60
CA GLU A 97 0.22 -2.17 -9.51
C GLU A 97 1.24 -2.61 -8.44
N LEU A 98 2.20 -1.76 -8.06
CA LEU A 98 3.29 -2.15 -7.14
C LEU A 98 2.83 -2.41 -5.71
N CYS A 99 1.81 -1.68 -5.23
CA CYS A 99 1.24 -1.84 -3.89
C CYS A 99 -0.23 -2.22 -3.92
N LYS A 100 -0.65 -2.87 -5.02
CA LYS A 100 -2.05 -3.18 -5.25
C LYS A 100 -2.58 -4.12 -4.16
N ASP A 101 -1.81 -5.12 -3.77
CA ASP A 101 -2.25 -6.15 -2.84
C ASP A 101 -2.40 -5.59 -1.41
N GLU A 102 -1.46 -4.76 -0.97
CA GLU A 102 -1.50 -4.10 0.34
C GLU A 102 -2.64 -3.07 0.41
N LYS A 103 -2.83 -2.27 -0.65
CA LYS A 103 -3.97 -1.34 -0.75
C LYS A 103 -5.31 -2.08 -0.79
N ASP A 104 -5.39 -3.18 -1.55
CA ASP A 104 -6.59 -4.01 -1.61
C ASP A 104 -6.86 -4.68 -0.26
N ALA A 105 -5.83 -5.10 0.49
CA ALA A 105 -5.96 -5.66 1.83
C ALA A 105 -6.51 -4.62 2.82
N SER A 106 -5.92 -3.42 2.86
CA SER A 106 -6.39 -2.30 3.68
C SER A 106 -7.85 -1.95 3.36
N THR A 107 -8.17 -1.82 2.07
CA THR A 107 -9.54 -1.54 1.61
C THR A 107 -10.51 -2.65 2.00
N LYS A 108 -10.15 -3.92 1.80
CA LYS A 108 -11.00 -5.07 2.16
C LYS A 108 -11.25 -5.12 3.67
N CYS A 109 -10.26 -4.80 4.49
CA CYS A 109 -10.42 -4.76 5.94
C CYS A 109 -11.45 -3.69 6.35
N ILE A 110 -11.28 -2.46 5.86
CA ILE A 110 -12.22 -1.35 6.15
C ILE A 110 -13.63 -1.70 5.64
N LEU A 111 -13.76 -2.25 4.43
CA LEU A 111 -15.06 -2.68 3.89
C LEU A 111 -15.70 -3.80 4.71
N ALA A 112 -14.90 -4.74 5.24
CA ALA A 112 -15.41 -5.79 6.13
C ALA A 112 -15.99 -5.18 7.41
N TYR A 113 -15.29 -4.22 8.02
CA TYR A 113 -15.82 -3.45 9.15
C TYR A 113 -17.12 -2.72 8.76
N CYS A 114 -17.12 -1.97 7.66
CA CYS A 114 -18.28 -1.20 7.22
C CYS A 114 -19.49 -2.05 6.86
N SER A 115 -19.29 -3.29 6.39
CA SER A 115 -20.40 -4.23 6.17
C SER A 115 -21.13 -4.61 7.46
N ALA A 116 -20.43 -4.58 8.60
CA ALA A 116 -20.98 -4.81 9.93
C ALA A 116 -21.40 -3.52 10.66
N HIS A 117 -20.86 -2.36 10.25
CA HIS A 117 -20.95 -1.07 10.95
C HIS A 117 -21.38 0.08 10.02
N ALA A 118 -22.33 -0.15 9.11
CA ALA A 118 -22.68 0.76 8.02
C ALA A 118 -23.10 2.19 8.40
N ASN A 119 -23.53 2.43 9.64
CA ASN A 119 -23.98 3.75 10.12
C ASN A 119 -22.94 4.47 10.99
N THR A 120 -21.68 4.05 10.92
CA THR A 120 -20.58 4.72 11.63
C THR A 120 -19.97 5.82 10.78
N ASP A 121 -19.35 6.81 11.43
CA ASP A 121 -18.79 7.98 10.74
C ASP A 121 -17.68 7.56 9.76
N GLU A 122 -16.94 6.49 10.09
CA GLU A 122 -15.87 5.90 9.26
C GLU A 122 -16.39 5.32 7.94
N CYS A 123 -17.66 4.92 7.90
CA CYS A 123 -18.27 4.23 6.75
C CYS A 123 -19.23 5.12 5.94
N THR A 124 -19.50 6.33 6.43
CA THR A 124 -20.41 7.30 5.81
C THR A 124 -19.66 8.49 5.19
N ALA A 125 -18.36 8.64 5.47
CA ALA A 125 -17.47 9.58 4.80
C ALA A 125 -16.98 9.02 3.45
N ASN A 126 -17.82 9.09 2.42
CA ASN A 126 -17.42 9.06 1.01
C ASN A 126 -18.32 9.99 0.19
#